data_AF-A0A5C3Q8S0-F1
#
_entry.id   AF-A0A5C3Q8S0-F1
#
_cell.length_a   1.000
_cell.length_b   1.000
_cell.length_c   1.000
_cell.angle_alpha   90.00
_cell.angle_beta   90.00
_cell.angle_gamma   90.00
#
_symmetry.space_group_name_H-M   'P 1'
#
loop_
_entity.id
_entity.type
_entity.pdbx_description
1 polymer ?
#
loop_
_entity_poly.entity_id
_entity_poly.type
_entity_poly.pdbx_seq_one_letter_code
_entity_poly.pdbx_strand_id
1 'polypeptide(L)'
;MAQITHRPSTTDSVTSRLPFGLYSKPCRSQDEVLAAQYVRTHTSIPVPHILEVVPTTSQTLPWLMIYRGIPGIPAFARGSGHALRFAIEKQNQIVRDVLKNWLTQLRSLDLSPFGPYHICSFSGGPIYSHRIGSELVGPFENAADFHSQEFCYVWEEQGPDVKELMVWRANQEYRVNLVHGDFQLHNIILDSELRPCGLIDWKCAAWAPGYWEKAVAGRTSFGRMWCWKDVVRECFPAHDEDMRLECLPKLVNQNHKTPSKPTLYVDIRLPRRRYPGRQLRHQRRDLPHWAIAVSDSAGQANKVAKGAVTMFHAKQLSVVNWVFQFKNADLMVSQSAQIGVTIASSTSPGSLTTQNTMDKVKRVLEAIPVDAATLGDEGLGPKFRCRCWFREPIRRLHGEGIINCTSLPKLENEVLELSQKNFHGYPTFSGFQHKFTKWSS
;
A
#
# COMPACT_ATOMS: atom_id res chain seq x y z
N MET A 1 26.59 -29.45 -18.43
CA MET A 1 25.63 -29.21 -17.32
C MET A 1 25.61 -27.74 -16.99
N ALA A 2 24.66 -26.98 -17.53
CA ALA A 2 24.55 -25.54 -17.29
C ALA A 2 23.87 -25.31 -15.93
N GLN A 3 24.60 -24.76 -14.97
CA GLN A 3 24.02 -24.29 -13.71
C GLN A 3 23.08 -23.12 -14.01
N ILE A 4 21.78 -23.37 -13.91
CA ILE A 4 20.75 -22.32 -13.92
C ILE A 4 20.92 -21.54 -12.62
N THR A 5 21.69 -20.45 -12.66
CA THR A 5 21.80 -19.49 -11.57
C THR A 5 20.51 -18.67 -11.50
N HIS A 6 19.47 -19.23 -10.86
CA HIS A 6 18.32 -18.44 -10.45
C HIS A 6 18.80 -17.36 -9.47
N ARG A 7 18.66 -16.08 -9.85
CA ARG A 7 18.81 -14.94 -8.94
C ARG A 7 17.64 -14.97 -7.95
N PRO A 8 17.84 -15.19 -6.64
CA PRO A 8 16.82 -14.87 -5.67
C PRO A 8 16.69 -13.35 -5.66
N SER A 9 15.52 -12.82 -6.02
CA SER A 9 15.25 -11.40 -5.86
C SER A 9 15.07 -11.13 -4.36
N THR A 10 16.12 -10.62 -3.73
CA THR A 10 16.00 -10.04 -2.40
C THR A 10 15.08 -8.83 -2.50
N THR A 11 14.02 -8.82 -1.70
CA THR A 11 12.93 -7.83 -1.74
C THR A 11 13.31 -6.49 -1.14
N ASP A 12 14.46 -6.42 -0.47
CA ASP A 12 15.07 -5.18 -0.01
C ASP A 12 16.10 -4.70 -1.04
N SER A 13 15.94 -3.47 -1.55
CA SER A 13 16.75 -2.92 -2.64
C SER A 13 18.22 -2.68 -2.28
N VAL A 14 18.59 -2.96 -1.03
CA VAL A 14 19.90 -2.65 -0.44
C VAL A 14 20.71 -3.90 -0.05
N THR A 15 20.14 -5.10 -0.17
CA THR A 15 20.86 -6.36 0.10
C THR A 15 21.72 -6.77 -1.11
N SER A 16 23.00 -7.05 -0.86
CA SER A 16 23.94 -7.52 -1.89
C SER A 16 24.30 -8.99 -1.67
N ARG A 17 24.31 -9.77 -2.76
CA ARG A 17 24.77 -11.16 -2.74
C ARG A 17 26.28 -11.20 -2.92
N LEU A 18 26.96 -11.92 -2.04
CA LEU A 18 28.38 -12.18 -2.06
C LEU A 18 28.64 -13.63 -2.53
N PRO A 19 29.90 -14.00 -2.86
CA PRO A 19 30.28 -15.38 -3.15
C PRO A 19 29.89 -16.36 -2.02
N PHE A 20 29.85 -17.65 -2.33
CA PHE A 20 29.63 -18.74 -1.36
C PHE A 20 28.29 -18.68 -0.60
N GLY A 21 27.26 -18.08 -1.19
CA GLY A 21 25.93 -17.99 -0.57
C GLY A 21 25.86 -16.99 0.60
N LEU A 22 26.84 -16.09 0.67
CA LEU A 22 26.87 -15.00 1.63
C LEU A 22 26.08 -13.79 1.11
N TYR A 23 25.65 -12.96 2.03
CA TYR A 23 24.89 -11.74 1.78
C TYR A 23 25.39 -10.65 2.71
N SER A 24 25.36 -9.42 2.23
CA SER A 24 25.58 -8.22 3.03
C SER A 24 24.36 -7.31 2.96
N LYS A 25 23.89 -6.83 4.11
CA LYS A 25 22.75 -5.91 4.21
C LYS A 25 23.11 -4.74 5.13
N PRO A 26 22.98 -3.49 4.67
CA PRO A 26 23.12 -2.34 5.55
C PRO A 26 21.87 -2.17 6.42
N CYS A 27 22.07 -1.86 7.70
CA CYS A 27 21.04 -1.84 8.74
C CYS A 27 21.07 -0.51 9.50
N ARG A 28 19.90 -0.05 9.95
CA ARG A 28 19.74 1.17 10.75
C ARG A 28 20.18 0.98 12.20
N SER A 29 19.87 -0.18 12.76
CA SER A 29 20.24 -0.61 14.11
C SER A 29 20.72 -2.06 14.06
N GLN A 30 21.19 -2.56 15.21
CA GLN A 30 21.52 -3.98 15.38
C GLN A 30 20.30 -4.85 15.69
N ASP A 31 19.08 -4.29 15.76
CA ASP A 31 17.88 -5.04 16.17
C ASP A 31 17.61 -6.25 15.28
N GLU A 32 17.78 -6.12 13.96
CA GLU A 32 17.59 -7.24 13.02
C GLU A 32 18.54 -8.41 13.33
N VAL A 33 19.79 -8.08 13.67
CA VAL A 33 20.83 -9.07 14.01
C VAL A 33 20.46 -9.77 15.31
N LEU A 34 20.19 -8.98 16.34
CA LEU A 34 19.94 -9.47 17.68
C LEU A 34 18.66 -10.30 17.74
N ALA A 35 17.60 -9.86 17.08
CA ALA A 35 16.34 -10.60 16.96
C ALA A 35 16.54 -11.94 16.25
N ALA A 36 17.22 -11.95 15.10
CA ALA A 36 17.48 -13.19 14.38
C ALA A 36 18.37 -14.15 15.18
N GLN A 37 19.42 -13.68 15.86
CA GLN A 37 20.25 -14.53 16.73
C GLN A 37 19.47 -15.09 17.92
N TYR A 38 18.63 -14.28 18.54
CA TYR A 38 17.77 -14.70 19.63
C TYR A 38 16.79 -15.79 19.19
N VAL A 39 16.09 -15.57 18.08
CA VAL A 39 15.16 -16.56 17.51
C VAL A 39 15.89 -17.85 17.13
N ARG A 40 17.09 -17.76 16.56
CA ARG A 40 17.92 -18.93 16.22
C ARG A 40 18.25 -19.80 17.43
N THR A 41 18.46 -19.17 18.58
CA THR A 41 18.93 -19.85 19.81
C THR A 41 17.79 -20.32 20.70
N HIS A 42 16.60 -19.74 20.58
CA HIS A 42 15.44 -20.02 21.44
C HIS A 42 14.29 -20.73 20.72
N THR A 43 14.39 -20.95 19.41
CA THR A 43 13.36 -21.61 18.60
C THR A 43 13.96 -22.55 17.58
N SER A 44 13.12 -23.37 16.95
CA SER A 44 13.50 -24.17 15.78
C SER A 44 13.31 -23.44 14.45
N ILE A 45 12.99 -22.14 14.46
CA ILE A 45 12.72 -21.36 13.25
C ILE A 45 14.04 -21.17 12.51
N PRO A 46 14.15 -21.62 11.24
CA PRO A 46 15.36 -21.37 10.47
C PRO A 46 15.43 -19.89 10.10
N VAL A 47 16.46 -19.21 10.58
CA VAL A 47 16.74 -17.80 10.30
C VAL A 47 18.16 -17.66 9.71
N PRO A 48 18.47 -16.55 9.01
CA PRO A 48 19.80 -16.33 8.45
C PRO A 48 20.91 -16.52 9.49
N HIS A 49 21.99 -17.19 9.10
CA HIS A 49 23.13 -17.36 9.99
C HIS A 49 24.04 -16.15 9.90
N ILE A 50 23.89 -15.24 10.86
CA ILE A 50 24.69 -14.02 10.95
C ILE A 50 26.13 -14.41 11.29
N LEU A 51 27.07 -13.92 10.48
CA LEU A 51 28.49 -14.19 10.62
C LEU A 51 29.19 -13.01 11.27
N GLU A 52 28.85 -11.81 10.84
CA GLU A 52 29.53 -10.60 11.29
C GLU A 52 28.62 -9.36 11.16
N VAL A 53 28.85 -8.39 12.04
CA VAL A 53 28.24 -7.06 11.96
C VAL A 53 29.34 -6.04 12.12
N VAL A 54 29.53 -5.20 11.10
CA VAL A 54 30.57 -4.18 11.10
C VAL A 54 29.95 -2.78 11.10
N PRO A 55 30.50 -1.81 11.84
CA PRO A 55 30.10 -0.42 11.72
C PRO A 55 30.50 0.13 10.34
N THR A 56 29.71 1.08 9.84
CA THR A 56 29.97 1.79 8.58
C THR A 56 30.03 3.30 8.82
N THR A 57 30.48 4.05 7.81
CA THR A 57 30.50 5.52 7.84
C THR A 57 29.15 6.18 7.53
N SER A 58 28.12 5.39 7.20
CA SER A 58 26.79 5.92 6.87
C SER A 58 26.07 6.38 8.13
N GLN A 59 25.59 7.63 8.13
CA GLN A 59 24.80 8.15 9.24
C GLN A 59 23.39 7.53 9.31
N THR A 60 22.85 7.09 8.18
CA THR A 60 21.47 6.55 8.09
C THR A 60 21.42 5.02 8.19
N LEU A 61 22.51 4.34 7.85
CA LEU A 61 22.66 2.89 7.89
C LEU A 61 24.03 2.52 8.50
N PRO A 62 24.25 2.83 9.79
CA PRO A 62 25.57 2.76 10.41
C PRO A 62 26.10 1.34 10.61
N TRP A 63 25.33 0.31 10.26
CA TRP A 63 25.73 -1.08 10.41
C TRP A 63 25.67 -1.83 9.07
N LEU A 64 26.58 -2.76 8.86
CA LEU A 64 26.55 -3.73 7.77
C LEU A 64 26.57 -5.14 8.37
N MET A 65 25.49 -5.87 8.15
CA MET A 65 25.36 -7.27 8.55
C MET A 65 25.82 -8.17 7.40
N ILE A 66 26.72 -9.11 7.69
CA ILE A 66 27.15 -10.19 6.80
C ILE A 66 26.59 -11.51 7.34
N TYR A 67 25.91 -12.26 6.47
CA TYR A 67 25.22 -13.48 6.87
C TYR A 67 25.23 -14.53 5.76
N ARG A 68 25.10 -15.79 6.14
CA ARG A 68 24.84 -16.89 5.20
C ARG A 68 23.33 -16.99 4.96
N GLY A 69 22.95 -16.92 3.69
CA GLY A 69 21.56 -17.04 3.28
C GLY A 69 21.02 -18.45 3.48
N ILE A 70 19.69 -18.55 3.56
CA ILE A 70 18.98 -19.82 3.59
C ILE A 70 18.77 -20.30 2.14
N PRO A 71 19.22 -21.49 1.76
CA PRO A 71 18.98 -22.02 0.42
C PRO A 71 17.48 -22.19 0.16
N GLY A 72 17.00 -21.62 -0.95
CA GLY A 72 15.60 -21.70 -1.35
C GLY A 72 15.16 -20.48 -2.16
N ILE A 73 13.85 -20.35 -2.34
CA ILE A 73 13.23 -19.22 -3.02
C ILE A 73 12.23 -18.52 -2.11
N PRO A 74 12.10 -17.18 -2.15
CA PRO A 74 11.01 -16.50 -1.45
C PRO A 74 9.64 -16.99 -1.93
N ALA A 75 8.68 -17.15 -1.01
CA ALA A 75 7.32 -17.54 -1.33
C ALA A 75 6.63 -16.48 -2.21
N PHE A 76 7.11 -15.23 -2.18
CA PHE A 76 6.81 -14.20 -3.18
C PHE A 76 8.06 -13.45 -3.62
N ALA A 77 8.21 -13.30 -4.95
CA ALA A 77 9.26 -12.52 -5.57
C ALA A 77 8.66 -11.52 -6.56
N ARG A 78 9.09 -10.25 -6.50
CA ARG A 78 8.65 -9.22 -7.46
C ARG A 78 8.99 -9.65 -8.89
N GLY A 79 8.03 -9.53 -9.80
CA GLY A 79 8.14 -9.96 -11.21
C GLY A 79 7.81 -11.43 -11.43
N SER A 80 8.18 -12.30 -10.49
CA SER A 80 7.89 -13.74 -10.56
C SER A 80 6.55 -14.13 -9.96
N GLY A 81 5.97 -13.33 -9.06
CA GLY A 81 4.74 -13.62 -8.32
C GLY A 81 4.96 -14.56 -7.13
N HIS A 82 3.89 -15.15 -6.59
CA HIS A 82 4.00 -16.12 -5.49
C HIS A 82 4.30 -17.53 -6.00
N ALA A 83 5.21 -18.24 -5.33
CA ALA A 83 5.60 -19.61 -5.64
C ALA A 83 4.47 -20.61 -5.35
N LEU A 84 3.62 -20.32 -4.37
CA LEU A 84 2.49 -21.16 -3.97
C LEU A 84 1.36 -21.25 -5.00
N ARG A 85 1.41 -20.50 -6.11
CA ARG A 85 0.36 -20.56 -7.15
C ARG A 85 0.27 -21.92 -7.84
N PHE A 86 1.31 -22.73 -7.74
CA PHE A 86 1.40 -24.07 -8.31
C PHE A 86 1.33 -25.17 -7.24
N ALA A 87 1.16 -24.80 -5.97
CA ALA A 87 1.11 -25.74 -4.87
C ALA A 87 -0.23 -26.48 -4.86
N ILE A 88 -0.18 -27.80 -4.66
CA ILE A 88 -1.38 -28.62 -4.39
C ILE A 88 -1.84 -28.40 -2.94
N GLU A 89 -3.07 -28.82 -2.62
CA GLU A 89 -3.63 -28.57 -1.29
C GLU A 89 -2.78 -29.18 -0.15
N LYS A 90 -2.20 -30.36 -0.37
CA LYS A 90 -1.27 -30.96 0.60
C LYS A 90 -0.06 -30.07 0.89
N GLN A 91 0.50 -29.40 -0.14
CA GLN A 91 1.62 -28.48 0.05
C GLN A 91 1.18 -27.20 0.75
N ASN A 92 0.00 -26.66 0.42
CA ASN A 92 -0.56 -25.50 1.12
C ASN A 92 -0.81 -25.81 2.60
N GLN A 93 -1.32 -27.00 2.93
CA GLN A 93 -1.51 -27.43 4.32
C GLN A 93 -0.16 -27.49 5.05
N ILE A 94 0.88 -28.09 4.46
CA ILE A 94 2.23 -28.12 5.06
C ILE A 94 2.74 -26.70 5.33
N VAL A 95 2.54 -25.76 4.40
CA VAL A 95 2.91 -24.36 4.61
C VAL A 95 2.17 -23.80 5.83
N ARG A 96 0.85 -23.97 5.91
CA ARG A 96 0.05 -23.47 7.05
C ARG A 96 0.51 -24.09 8.37
N ASP A 97 0.76 -25.39 8.41
CA ASP A 97 1.19 -26.10 9.62
C ASP A 97 2.55 -25.61 10.12
N VAL A 98 3.53 -25.46 9.22
CA VAL A 98 4.87 -24.97 9.57
C VAL A 98 4.82 -23.51 10.04
N LEU A 99 4.10 -22.64 9.31
CA LEU A 99 3.99 -21.23 9.71
C LEU A 99 3.23 -21.06 11.03
N LYS A 100 2.18 -21.84 11.27
CA LYS A 100 1.47 -21.88 12.56
C LYS A 100 2.37 -22.32 13.69
N ASN A 101 3.22 -23.32 13.47
CA ASN A 101 4.22 -23.77 14.43
C ASN A 101 5.24 -22.66 14.73
N TRP A 102 5.82 -22.01 13.72
CA TRP A 102 6.76 -20.88 13.92
C TRP A 102 6.13 -19.73 14.70
N LEU A 103 4.93 -19.30 14.34
CA LEU A 103 4.23 -18.23 15.05
C LEU A 103 3.88 -18.60 16.49
N THR A 104 3.63 -19.89 16.76
CA THR A 104 3.42 -20.39 18.14
C THR A 104 4.69 -20.31 18.95
N GLN A 105 5.83 -20.69 18.37
CA GLN A 105 7.14 -20.56 19.03
C GLN A 105 7.48 -19.09 19.32
N LEU A 106 7.28 -18.18 18.36
CA LEU A 106 7.51 -16.75 18.59
C LEU A 106 6.65 -16.19 19.71
N ARG A 107 5.37 -16.56 19.75
CA ARG A 107 4.48 -16.16 20.84
C ARG A 107 4.88 -16.73 22.19
N SER A 108 5.50 -17.91 22.23
CA SER A 108 6.02 -18.47 23.49
C SER A 108 7.27 -17.76 24.02
N LEU A 109 7.88 -16.88 23.23
CA LEU A 109 8.90 -15.93 23.70
C LEU A 109 8.18 -14.70 24.26
N ASP A 110 7.56 -14.84 25.44
CA ASP A 110 6.77 -13.79 26.13
C ASP A 110 7.51 -13.14 27.30
N LEU A 111 8.81 -13.44 27.44
CA LEU A 111 9.70 -12.91 28.47
C LEU A 111 10.48 -11.70 27.94
N SER A 112 9.77 -10.62 27.57
CA SER A 112 10.43 -9.35 27.23
C SER A 112 11.31 -8.89 28.40
N PRO A 113 12.60 -8.61 28.19
CA PRO A 113 13.49 -8.14 29.25
C PRO A 113 13.13 -6.73 29.74
N PHE A 114 12.26 -6.02 29.01
CA PHE A 114 11.80 -4.67 29.32
C PHE A 114 10.47 -4.66 30.08
N GLY A 115 9.91 -5.84 30.37
CA GLY A 115 8.66 -6.00 31.09
C GLY A 115 7.53 -6.52 30.19
N PRO A 116 6.51 -7.18 30.79
CA PRO A 116 5.48 -7.92 30.05
C PRO A 116 4.49 -7.03 29.29
N TYR A 117 4.52 -5.71 29.49
CA TYR A 117 3.60 -4.76 28.84
C TYR A 117 4.32 -3.72 27.98
N HIS A 118 5.66 -3.66 28.05
CA HIS A 118 6.44 -2.61 27.41
C HIS A 118 6.60 -2.88 25.91
N ILE A 119 6.13 -1.96 25.07
CA ILE A 119 6.10 -2.11 23.61
C ILE A 119 7.29 -1.38 23.00
N CYS A 120 8.24 -2.14 22.45
CA CYS A 120 9.53 -1.61 22.02
C CYS A 120 10.16 -2.46 20.89
N SER A 121 11.24 -1.95 20.28
CA SER A 121 12.07 -2.76 19.39
C SER A 121 12.72 -3.92 20.14
N PHE A 122 13.39 -4.83 19.41
CA PHE A 122 14.05 -5.97 20.04
C PHE A 122 15.01 -5.58 21.19
N SER A 123 15.77 -4.49 21.03
CA SER A 123 16.70 -3.97 22.04
C SER A 123 16.11 -2.94 23.01
N GLY A 124 14.78 -2.77 23.05
CA GLY A 124 14.11 -1.88 23.99
C GLY A 124 13.93 -0.43 23.49
N GLY A 125 14.30 -0.16 22.24
CA GLY A 125 14.20 1.15 21.63
C GLY A 125 12.92 1.41 20.85
N PRO A 126 12.89 2.46 20.01
CA PRO A 126 11.79 2.76 19.10
C PRO A 126 11.58 1.69 18.02
N ILE A 127 10.33 1.38 17.69
CA ILE A 127 9.93 0.36 16.72
C ILE A 127 9.97 0.92 15.29
N TYR A 128 10.45 0.10 14.36
CA TYR A 128 10.25 0.28 12.92
C TYR A 128 9.12 -0.62 12.42
N SER A 129 8.13 -0.07 11.71
CA SER A 129 7.04 -0.87 11.15
C SER A 129 6.55 -0.34 9.81
N HIS A 130 6.56 -1.20 8.80
CA HIS A 130 5.98 -0.92 7.47
C HIS A 130 4.47 -0.60 7.51
N ARG A 131 3.75 -0.98 8.59
CA ARG A 131 2.35 -0.59 8.79
C ARG A 131 2.22 0.89 9.13
N ILE A 132 3.19 1.46 9.84
CA ILE A 132 3.14 2.84 10.35
C ILE A 132 3.76 3.80 9.35
N GLY A 133 4.98 3.52 8.89
CA GLY A 133 5.68 4.38 7.96
C GLY A 133 7.19 4.11 7.93
N SER A 134 7.95 5.12 7.49
CA SER A 134 9.42 5.07 7.47
C SER A 134 10.08 5.55 8.76
N GLU A 135 9.30 6.12 9.67
CA GLU A 135 9.77 6.68 10.94
C GLU A 135 9.79 5.63 12.04
N LEU A 136 10.67 5.85 13.01
CA LEU A 136 10.72 5.08 14.24
C LEU A 136 9.71 5.66 15.24
N VAL A 137 9.01 4.81 15.98
CA VAL A 137 7.98 5.24 16.95
C VAL A 137 8.13 4.56 18.30
N GLY A 138 7.73 5.25 19.37
CA GLY A 138 7.90 4.74 20.73
C GLY A 138 9.34 4.87 21.23
N PRO A 139 9.79 4.03 22.18
CA PRO A 139 9.04 2.92 22.81
C PRO A 139 7.81 3.40 23.60
N PHE A 140 6.93 2.48 23.96
CA PHE A 140 5.70 2.78 24.70
C PHE A 140 5.63 1.96 25.99
N GLU A 141 5.18 2.59 27.07
CA GLU A 141 5.16 1.93 28.38
C GLU A 141 4.19 0.75 28.42
N ASN A 142 3.07 0.88 27.72
CA ASN A 142 2.01 -0.12 27.68
C ASN A 142 1.15 0.03 26.41
N ALA A 143 0.15 -0.84 26.28
CA ALA A 143 -0.77 -0.83 25.16
C ALA A 143 -1.64 0.43 25.07
N ALA A 144 -1.99 1.07 26.19
CA ALA A 144 -2.77 2.31 26.17
C ALA A 144 -1.95 3.45 25.53
N ASP A 145 -0.68 3.58 25.89
CA ASP A 145 0.25 4.55 25.28
C ASP A 145 0.45 4.29 23.78
N PHE A 146 0.50 3.02 23.39
CA PHE A 146 0.61 2.63 21.97
C PHE A 146 -0.69 2.89 21.19
N HIS A 147 -1.85 2.74 21.81
CA HIS A 147 -3.16 2.89 21.14
C HIS A 147 -3.62 4.34 21.07
N SER A 148 -3.10 5.22 21.92
CA SER A 148 -3.32 6.67 21.87
C SER A 148 -2.66 7.33 20.65
N GLN A 149 -1.74 6.63 19.99
CA GLN A 149 -1.06 7.11 18.80
C GLN A 149 -2.00 7.20 17.59
N GLU A 150 -1.77 8.21 16.74
CA GLU A 150 -2.62 8.48 15.56
C GLU A 150 -2.72 7.27 14.61
N PHE A 151 -1.67 6.44 14.51
CA PHE A 151 -1.66 5.26 13.63
C PHE A 151 -2.48 4.08 14.17
N CYS A 152 -2.99 4.18 15.40
CA CYS A 152 -3.90 3.24 16.04
C CYS A 152 -5.32 3.81 16.16
N TYR A 153 -5.46 5.14 16.26
CA TYR A 153 -6.74 5.81 16.44
C TYR A 153 -7.68 5.70 15.23
N VAL A 154 -8.97 5.54 15.51
CA VAL A 154 -10.07 5.50 14.53
C VAL A 154 -11.12 6.55 14.91
N TRP A 155 -11.84 7.06 13.91
CA TRP A 155 -12.91 8.03 14.13
C TRP A 155 -14.16 7.34 14.69
N GLU A 156 -14.74 7.85 15.77
CA GLU A 156 -15.93 7.28 16.42
C GLU A 156 -17.13 7.23 15.45
N GLU A 157 -17.22 8.18 14.52
CA GLU A 157 -18.33 8.34 13.58
C GLU A 157 -18.33 7.30 12.44
N GLN A 158 -17.37 6.37 12.43
CA GLN A 158 -17.29 5.31 11.41
C GLN A 158 -18.34 4.21 11.58
N GLY A 159 -19.02 4.17 12.74
CA GLY A 159 -20.13 3.27 13.00
C GLY A 159 -20.50 3.28 14.47
N PRO A 160 -21.75 2.92 14.82
CA PRO A 160 -22.24 2.93 16.20
C PRO A 160 -21.34 2.11 17.14
N ASP A 161 -20.84 0.96 16.69
CA ASP A 161 -20.01 0.05 17.48
C ASP A 161 -18.55 0.51 17.66
N VAL A 162 -18.08 1.52 16.91
CA VAL A 162 -16.65 1.88 16.90
C VAL A 162 -16.21 2.47 18.23
N LYS A 163 -17.05 3.31 18.82
CA LYS A 163 -16.82 3.88 20.15
C LYS A 163 -16.73 2.78 21.20
N GLU A 164 -17.67 1.84 21.18
CA GLU A 164 -17.69 0.69 22.09
C GLU A 164 -16.43 -0.18 21.92
N LEU A 165 -16.00 -0.44 20.69
CA LEU A 165 -14.77 -1.18 20.41
C LEU A 165 -13.52 -0.43 20.89
N MET A 166 -13.46 0.89 20.73
CA MET A 166 -12.34 1.69 21.25
C MET A 166 -12.28 1.65 22.77
N VAL A 167 -13.42 1.79 23.45
CA VAL A 167 -13.52 1.66 24.90
C VAL A 167 -13.14 0.24 25.33
N TRP A 168 -13.61 -0.79 24.62
CA TRP A 168 -13.24 -2.18 24.88
C TRP A 168 -11.72 -2.38 24.79
N ARG A 169 -11.10 -1.90 23.70
CA ARG A 169 -9.65 -2.02 23.44
C ARG A 169 -8.81 -1.26 24.47
N ALA A 170 -9.27 -0.08 24.91
CA ALA A 170 -8.62 0.69 25.96
C ALA A 170 -8.64 -0.01 27.33
N ASN A 171 -9.62 -0.89 27.57
CA ASN A 171 -9.73 -1.69 28.80
C ASN A 171 -9.08 -3.08 28.68
N GLN A 172 -8.54 -3.44 27.52
CA GLN A 172 -7.84 -4.72 27.37
C GLN A 172 -6.40 -4.60 27.88
N GLU A 173 -5.96 -5.64 28.57
CA GLU A 173 -4.57 -5.80 28.98
C GLU A 173 -3.84 -6.65 27.92
N TYR A 174 -2.82 -6.06 27.29
CA TYR A 174 -2.03 -6.77 26.27
C TYR A 174 -0.65 -7.08 26.80
N ARG A 175 -0.39 -8.35 27.05
CA ARG A 175 0.98 -8.83 27.16
C ARG A 175 1.69 -8.73 25.81
N VAL A 176 2.97 -8.38 25.85
CA VAL A 176 3.82 -8.33 24.68
C VAL A 176 4.50 -9.67 24.44
N ASN A 177 4.59 -10.04 23.17
CA ASN A 177 5.32 -11.22 22.74
C ASN A 177 6.29 -10.77 21.65
N LEU A 178 7.33 -11.58 21.39
CA LEU A 178 8.19 -11.31 20.26
C LEU A 178 7.41 -11.48 18.94
N VAL A 179 7.33 -10.39 18.17
CA VAL A 179 6.75 -10.36 16.83
C VAL A 179 7.86 -10.21 15.80
N HIS A 180 7.69 -10.84 14.63
CA HIS A 180 8.51 -10.60 13.44
C HIS A 180 8.25 -9.20 12.86
N GLY A 181 6.99 -8.74 12.87
CA GLY A 181 6.60 -7.39 12.47
C GLY A 181 6.60 -7.10 10.96
N ASP A 182 7.05 -8.06 10.14
CA ASP A 182 6.86 -8.13 8.69
C ASP A 182 6.64 -9.58 8.21
N PHE A 183 5.83 -10.36 8.93
CA PHE A 183 5.56 -11.76 8.55
C PHE A 183 4.71 -11.80 7.27
N GLN A 184 5.36 -11.91 6.11
CA GLN A 184 4.77 -11.80 4.77
C GLN A 184 5.41 -12.80 3.81
N LEU A 185 4.74 -13.09 2.68
CA LEU A 185 5.21 -14.06 1.67
C LEU A 185 6.63 -13.79 1.14
N HIS A 186 7.08 -12.54 1.06
CA HIS A 186 8.44 -12.25 0.59
C HIS A 186 9.54 -12.59 1.60
N ASN A 187 9.19 -12.75 2.87
CA ASN A 187 10.12 -13.08 3.96
C ASN A 187 10.14 -14.57 4.31
N ILE A 188 9.29 -15.38 3.66
CA ILE A 188 9.25 -16.83 3.84
C ILE A 188 10.05 -17.49 2.71
N ILE A 189 11.09 -18.24 3.04
CA ILE A 189 11.88 -19.03 2.09
C ILE A 189 11.29 -20.44 1.99
N LEU A 190 11.12 -20.90 0.76
CA LEU A 190 10.64 -22.24 0.42
C LEU A 190 11.76 -23.09 -0.17
N ASP A 191 11.77 -24.37 0.17
CA ASP A 191 12.62 -25.37 -0.45
C ASP A 191 12.10 -25.79 -1.85
N SER A 192 12.76 -26.76 -2.48
CA SER A 192 12.36 -27.31 -3.79
C SER A 192 11.01 -28.02 -3.79
N GLU A 193 10.49 -28.40 -2.61
CA GLU A 193 9.20 -29.08 -2.44
C GLU A 193 8.09 -28.10 -1.99
N LEU A 194 8.38 -26.80 -1.98
CA LEU A 194 7.50 -25.71 -1.53
C LEU A 194 7.21 -25.73 -0.02
N ARG A 195 8.09 -26.33 0.80
CA ARG A 195 7.97 -26.29 2.27
C ARG A 195 8.70 -25.07 2.82
N PRO A 196 8.13 -24.35 3.82
CA PRO A 196 8.84 -23.26 4.48
C PRO A 196 10.12 -23.77 5.16
N CYS A 197 11.26 -23.24 4.76
CA CYS A 197 12.59 -23.60 5.26
C CYS A 197 13.38 -22.40 5.78
N GLY A 198 12.80 -21.19 5.76
CA GLY A 198 13.42 -20.01 6.35
C GLY A 198 12.48 -18.83 6.57
N LEU A 199 12.76 -18.04 7.61
CA LEU A 199 12.14 -16.74 7.88
C LEU A 199 13.24 -15.66 7.96
N ILE A 200 13.14 -14.65 7.10
CA ILE A 200 14.16 -13.61 6.91
C ILE A 200 13.59 -12.20 7.14
N ASP A 201 14.48 -11.19 7.20
CA ASP A 201 14.14 -9.77 7.32
C ASP A 201 13.50 -9.37 8.67
N TRP A 202 14.28 -9.51 9.74
CA TRP A 202 13.87 -9.25 11.13
C TRP A 202 13.95 -7.76 11.54
N LYS A 203 14.06 -6.84 10.59
CA LYS A 203 14.23 -5.40 10.88
C LYS A 203 13.02 -4.74 11.56
N CYS A 204 11.85 -5.35 11.46
CA CYS A 204 10.61 -4.92 12.09
C CYS A 204 10.33 -5.68 13.40
N ALA A 205 11.28 -6.52 13.86
CA ALA A 205 11.08 -7.31 15.06
C ALA A 205 10.92 -6.42 16.29
N ALA A 206 9.94 -6.75 17.11
CA ALA A 206 9.54 -5.93 18.26
C ALA A 206 8.91 -6.80 19.35
N TRP A 207 8.87 -6.26 20.55
CA TRP A 207 7.99 -6.72 21.62
C TRP A 207 6.68 -5.95 21.47
N ALA A 208 5.61 -6.62 21.04
CA ALA A 208 4.34 -5.98 20.73
C ALA A 208 3.14 -6.85 21.12
N PRO A 209 1.92 -6.27 21.21
CA PRO A 209 0.71 -7.03 21.48
C PRO A 209 0.50 -8.17 20.47
N GLY A 210 0.02 -9.33 20.93
CA GLY A 210 -0.14 -10.52 20.07
C GLY A 210 -0.97 -10.30 18.78
N TYR A 211 -1.96 -9.40 18.81
CA TYR A 211 -2.76 -9.06 17.62
C TYR A 211 -1.94 -8.31 16.55
N TRP A 212 -0.83 -7.65 16.92
CA TRP A 212 -0.06 -6.78 16.03
C TRP A 212 0.51 -7.55 14.83
N GLU A 213 1.03 -8.76 15.06
CA GLU A 213 1.53 -9.60 13.96
C GLU A 213 0.41 -9.93 12.96
N LYS A 214 -0.79 -10.29 13.45
CA LYS A 214 -1.96 -10.54 12.60
C LYS A 214 -2.39 -9.28 11.84
N ALA A 215 -2.36 -8.13 12.51
CA ALA A 215 -2.69 -6.84 11.91
C ALA A 215 -1.74 -6.47 10.77
N VAL A 216 -0.43 -6.70 10.93
CA VAL A 216 0.55 -6.47 9.86
C VAL A 216 0.40 -7.51 8.75
N ALA A 217 0.33 -8.80 9.09
CA ALA A 217 0.18 -9.92 8.14
C ALA A 217 -1.04 -9.75 7.22
N GLY A 218 -2.17 -9.26 7.75
CA GLY A 218 -3.42 -9.11 7.01
C GLY A 218 -3.56 -7.84 6.16
N ARG A 219 -2.76 -6.78 6.40
CA ARG A 219 -2.96 -5.45 5.79
C ARG A 219 -2.31 -5.25 4.41
N THR A 220 -1.34 -6.07 4.03
CA THR A 220 -0.57 -5.88 2.80
C THR A 220 -1.38 -6.29 1.55
N SER A 221 -0.84 -6.02 0.36
CA SER A 221 -1.39 -6.57 -0.89
C SER A 221 -1.50 -8.11 -0.87
N PHE A 222 -0.69 -8.78 -0.04
CA PHE A 222 -0.77 -10.22 0.14
C PHE A 222 -2.05 -10.65 0.86
N GLY A 223 -2.62 -9.83 1.74
CA GLY A 223 -3.91 -10.10 2.40
C GLY A 223 -5.09 -10.33 1.44
N ARG A 224 -4.95 -9.93 0.17
CA ARG A 224 -5.96 -10.18 -0.88
C ARG A 224 -5.75 -11.52 -1.60
N MET A 225 -4.60 -12.16 -1.43
CA MET A 225 -4.24 -13.41 -2.09
C MET A 225 -4.83 -14.60 -1.35
N TRP A 226 -5.51 -15.49 -2.08
CA TRP A 226 -6.20 -16.65 -1.50
C TRP A 226 -5.27 -17.48 -0.60
N CYS A 227 -4.05 -17.79 -1.06
CA CYS A 227 -3.09 -18.63 -0.33
C CYS A 227 -2.58 -17.97 0.96
N TRP A 228 -2.66 -16.65 1.06
CA TRP A 228 -2.25 -15.92 2.27
C TRP A 228 -3.41 -15.69 3.23
N LYS A 229 -4.63 -15.53 2.72
CA LYS A 229 -5.85 -15.41 3.55
C LYS A 229 -6.02 -16.62 4.47
N ASP A 230 -5.78 -17.82 3.96
CA ASP A 230 -5.89 -19.05 4.76
C ASP A 230 -4.81 -19.10 5.84
N VAL A 231 -3.57 -18.67 5.54
CA VAL A 231 -2.50 -18.52 6.55
C VAL A 231 -2.92 -17.53 7.64
N VAL A 232 -3.39 -16.33 7.27
CA VAL A 232 -3.83 -15.31 8.23
C VAL A 232 -4.98 -15.80 9.11
N ARG A 233 -5.90 -16.60 8.54
CA ARG A 233 -7.05 -17.17 9.26
C ARG A 233 -6.65 -18.30 10.20
N GLU A 234 -5.76 -19.20 9.80
CA GLU A 234 -5.51 -20.47 10.51
C GLU A 234 -4.28 -20.45 11.43
N CYS A 235 -3.31 -19.57 11.17
CA CYS A 235 -2.03 -19.56 11.88
C CYS A 235 -1.98 -18.56 13.04
N PHE A 236 -2.89 -17.59 13.04
CA PHE A 236 -2.98 -16.54 14.06
C PHE A 236 -4.16 -16.79 15.01
N PRO A 237 -4.01 -16.47 16.31
CA PRO A 237 -5.13 -16.49 17.24
C PRO A 237 -6.29 -15.61 16.78
N ALA A 238 -7.50 -15.94 17.27
CA ALA A 238 -8.64 -15.04 17.16
C ALA A 238 -8.33 -13.77 17.95
N HIS A 239 -8.47 -12.63 17.29
CA HIS A 239 -8.24 -11.28 17.80
C HIS A 239 -9.28 -10.40 17.11
N ASP A 240 -10.53 -10.84 17.12
CA ASP A 240 -11.49 -10.44 16.10
C ASP A 240 -11.94 -9.00 16.32
N GLU A 241 -12.11 -8.58 17.57
CA GLU A 241 -12.37 -7.20 17.97
C GLU A 241 -11.21 -6.27 17.63
N ASP A 242 -9.97 -6.67 17.94
CA ASP A 242 -8.76 -5.93 17.52
C ASP A 242 -8.74 -5.78 16.00
N MET A 243 -8.97 -6.86 15.27
CA MET A 243 -8.95 -6.86 13.82
C MET A 243 -10.10 -6.06 13.21
N ARG A 244 -11.28 -5.98 13.85
CA ARG A 244 -12.35 -5.05 13.45
C ARG A 244 -11.85 -3.61 13.47
N LEU A 245 -11.18 -3.19 14.56
CA LEU A 245 -10.58 -1.85 14.66
C LEU A 245 -9.41 -1.66 13.69
N GLU A 246 -8.61 -2.69 13.46
CA GLU A 246 -7.50 -2.62 12.51
C GLU A 246 -8.01 -2.51 11.05
N CYS A 247 -9.13 -3.13 10.70
CA CYS A 247 -9.68 -3.01 9.35
C CYS A 247 -10.31 -1.62 9.08
N LEU A 248 -10.55 -0.81 10.11
CA LEU A 248 -11.04 0.55 9.97
C LEU A 248 -9.95 1.53 9.52
N PRO A 249 -10.29 2.52 8.67
CA PRO A 249 -9.37 3.59 8.31
C PRO A 249 -8.94 4.44 9.51
N LYS A 250 -7.63 4.56 9.71
CA LYS A 250 -6.97 5.24 10.83
C LYS A 250 -6.79 6.76 10.62
N LEU A 251 -6.53 7.49 11.70
CA LEU A 251 -6.29 8.94 11.68
C LEU A 251 -5.12 9.37 10.79
N VAL A 252 -4.02 8.59 10.75
CA VAL A 252 -2.84 8.89 9.91
C VAL A 252 -3.16 8.87 8.40
N ASN A 253 -4.28 8.24 7.99
CA ASN A 253 -4.77 8.35 6.62
C ASN A 253 -5.48 9.69 6.31
N GLN A 254 -5.50 10.64 7.26
CA GLN A 254 -6.17 11.94 7.17
C GLN A 254 -5.26 13.18 7.19
N ASN A 255 -4.02 13.08 6.70
CA ASN A 255 -3.56 14.25 5.92
C ASN A 255 -4.49 14.53 4.72
N HIS A 256 -5.43 13.60 4.41
CA HIS A 256 -6.51 13.81 3.46
C HIS A 256 -7.85 13.65 4.16
N LYS A 257 -8.38 14.76 4.65
CA LYS A 257 -9.82 14.91 4.84
C LYS A 257 -10.49 14.38 3.56
N THR A 258 -11.27 13.31 3.66
CA THR A 258 -12.31 13.07 2.67
C THR A 258 -13.14 14.36 2.63
N PRO A 259 -13.20 15.06 1.49
CA PRO A 259 -13.93 16.31 1.45
C PRO A 259 -15.39 16.01 1.82
N SER A 260 -15.89 16.67 2.87
CA SER A 260 -17.29 16.58 3.30
C SER A 260 -18.28 17.17 2.28
N LYS A 261 -17.78 17.56 1.10
CA LYS A 261 -18.43 18.33 0.04
C LYS A 261 -17.85 17.88 -1.31
N PRO A 262 -18.61 17.97 -2.43
CA PRO A 262 -18.21 17.35 -3.70
C PRO A 262 -16.90 17.97 -4.21
N THR A 263 -15.97 17.11 -4.58
CA THR A 263 -14.61 17.46 -5.00
C THR A 263 -14.33 16.85 -6.37
N LEU A 264 -13.83 17.67 -7.29
CA LEU A 264 -13.37 17.21 -8.60
C LEU A 264 -11.90 16.79 -8.55
N TYR A 265 -11.60 15.67 -9.19
CA TYR A 265 -10.27 15.08 -9.34
C TYR A 265 -9.93 14.88 -10.82
N VAL A 266 -8.65 14.95 -11.14
CA VAL A 266 -8.09 14.41 -12.40
C VAL A 266 -7.54 13.00 -12.12
N ASP A 267 -7.88 11.99 -12.91
CA ASP A 267 -7.30 10.64 -12.83
C ASP A 267 -6.38 10.39 -14.03
N ILE A 268 -5.12 10.06 -13.77
CA ILE A 268 -4.12 9.69 -14.78
C ILE A 268 -3.65 8.26 -14.54
N ARG A 269 -3.81 7.40 -15.55
CA ARG A 269 -3.22 6.06 -15.56
C ARG A 269 -1.98 6.04 -16.45
N LEU A 270 -0.81 5.89 -15.85
CA LEU A 270 0.45 5.69 -16.57
C LEU A 270 0.54 4.29 -17.22
N PRO A 271 1.30 4.14 -18.33
CA PRO A 271 1.50 2.85 -18.98
C PRO A 271 2.24 1.87 -18.06
N ARG A 272 1.83 0.59 -18.07
CA ARG A 272 2.59 -0.47 -17.39
C ARG A 272 3.94 -0.64 -18.11
N ARG A 273 5.06 -0.68 -17.38
CA ARG A 273 6.40 -0.93 -17.96
C ARG A 273 6.36 -2.18 -18.86
N ARG A 274 6.91 -2.07 -20.07
CA ARG A 274 7.29 -3.22 -20.91
C ARG A 274 8.26 -4.09 -20.11
N TYR A 275 7.87 -5.32 -19.79
CA TYR A 275 8.82 -6.33 -19.37
C TYR A 275 9.56 -6.84 -20.62
N PRO A 276 10.90 -6.96 -20.61
CA PRO A 276 11.60 -7.61 -21.71
C PRO A 276 11.14 -9.07 -21.79
N GLY A 277 10.56 -9.47 -22.94
CA GLY A 277 10.20 -10.88 -23.21
C GLY A 277 8.70 -11.22 -23.29
N ARG A 278 7.76 -10.28 -23.18
CA ARG A 278 6.34 -10.54 -23.48
C ARG A 278 5.85 -9.73 -24.68
N GLN A 279 5.65 -10.37 -25.82
CA GLN A 279 4.77 -9.84 -26.87
C GLN A 279 3.31 -10.01 -26.43
N LEU A 280 2.60 -8.90 -26.19
CA LEU A 280 1.15 -8.90 -25.98
C LEU A 280 0.45 -8.75 -27.33
N ARG A 281 -0.62 -9.52 -27.53
CA ARG A 281 -1.44 -9.58 -28.77
C ARG A 281 -2.20 -8.30 -29.13
N HIS A 282 -2.09 -7.21 -28.38
CA HIS A 282 -2.74 -5.94 -28.74
C HIS A 282 -1.89 -4.73 -28.34
N GLN A 283 -1.60 -3.88 -29.33
CA GLN A 283 -0.98 -2.55 -29.19
C GLN A 283 -1.89 -1.59 -28.38
N ARG A 284 -2.02 -1.76 -27.06
CA ARG A 284 -2.50 -0.65 -26.21
C ARG A 284 -1.30 0.25 -25.91
N ARG A 285 -1.38 1.48 -26.43
CA ARG A 285 -0.30 2.48 -26.53
C ARG A 285 0.33 2.83 -25.18
N ASP A 286 1.63 3.07 -25.20
CA ASP A 286 2.49 3.51 -24.08
C ASP A 286 2.20 4.96 -23.60
N LEU A 287 0.94 5.40 -23.57
CA LEU A 287 0.55 6.76 -23.24
C LEU A 287 -0.35 6.84 -22.00
N PRO A 288 -0.29 7.93 -21.21
CA PRO A 288 -1.17 8.13 -20.06
C PRO A 288 -2.64 8.20 -20.47
N HIS A 289 -3.52 7.59 -19.68
CA HIS A 289 -4.97 7.67 -19.85
C HIS A 289 -5.57 8.66 -18.86
N TRP A 290 -6.37 9.60 -19.34
CA TRP A 290 -6.91 10.72 -18.58
C TRP A 290 -8.42 10.55 -18.29
N ALA A 291 -8.85 10.97 -17.10
CA ALA A 291 -10.24 10.98 -16.67
C ALA A 291 -10.49 12.11 -15.66
N ILE A 292 -11.77 12.46 -15.47
CA ILE A 292 -12.23 13.38 -14.41
C ILE A 292 -13.08 12.57 -13.45
N ALA A 293 -12.89 12.71 -12.14
CA ALA A 293 -13.72 12.05 -11.14
C ALA A 293 -14.36 13.08 -10.22
N VAL A 294 -15.57 12.81 -9.75
CA VAL A 294 -16.27 13.66 -8.78
C VAL A 294 -16.67 12.79 -7.59
N SER A 295 -16.37 13.23 -6.37
CA SER A 295 -16.84 12.55 -5.16
C SER A 295 -18.34 12.74 -4.99
N ASP A 296 -19.04 11.64 -4.69
CA ASP A 296 -20.45 11.71 -4.34
C ASP A 296 -20.59 12.33 -2.93
N SER A 297 -21.37 13.40 -2.84
CA SER A 297 -21.70 14.06 -1.57
C SER A 297 -23.13 13.79 -1.10
N ALA A 298 -23.88 12.93 -1.80
CA ALA A 298 -25.20 12.56 -1.36
C ALA A 298 -25.10 11.59 -0.18
N GLY A 299 -25.37 12.10 1.02
CA GLY A 299 -25.77 11.29 2.15
C GLY A 299 -27.04 10.51 1.79
N GLN A 300 -26.86 9.27 1.32
CA GLN A 300 -27.86 8.23 1.54
C GLN A 300 -27.27 7.24 2.51
N ALA A 301 -27.90 7.21 3.69
CA ALA A 301 -27.69 6.20 4.71
C ALA A 301 -27.67 4.81 4.05
N ASN A 302 -26.48 4.18 4.05
CA ASN A 302 -26.18 2.75 3.95
C ASN A 302 -24.92 2.49 3.10
N LYS A 303 -23.84 2.03 3.76
CA LYS A 303 -22.78 1.16 3.19
C LYS A 303 -22.09 1.61 1.89
N VAL A 304 -21.92 2.90 1.59
CA VAL A 304 -21.10 3.30 0.42
C VAL A 304 -19.62 3.39 0.83
N ALA A 305 -18.77 2.65 0.10
CA ALA A 305 -17.34 2.53 0.34
C ALA A 305 -16.64 3.91 0.38
N LYS A 306 -15.77 4.11 1.38
CA LYS A 306 -14.89 5.29 1.46
C LYS A 306 -14.09 5.39 0.15
N GLY A 307 -14.27 6.47 -0.61
CA GLY A 307 -13.62 6.68 -1.92
C GLY A 307 -14.53 6.54 -3.14
N ALA A 308 -15.83 6.36 -2.96
CA ALA A 308 -16.79 6.33 -4.06
C ALA A 308 -16.77 7.64 -4.87
N VAL A 309 -16.53 7.50 -6.17
CA VAL A 309 -16.53 8.58 -7.15
C VAL A 309 -17.27 8.17 -8.40
N THR A 310 -17.84 9.15 -9.10
CA THR A 310 -18.23 8.97 -10.50
C THR A 310 -17.08 9.43 -11.38
N MET A 311 -16.53 8.53 -12.20
CA MET A 311 -15.42 8.82 -13.12
C MET A 311 -15.92 8.96 -14.56
N PHE A 312 -15.54 10.05 -15.22
CA PHE A 312 -15.88 10.47 -16.58
C PHE A 312 -14.63 10.42 -17.47
N HIS A 313 -14.70 9.75 -18.62
CA HIS A 313 -13.57 9.64 -19.53
C HIS A 313 -13.97 9.30 -20.96
N ALA A 314 -13.13 9.69 -21.93
CA ALA A 314 -13.19 9.16 -23.28
C ALA A 314 -12.58 7.76 -23.33
N LYS A 315 -13.35 6.76 -23.78
CA LYS A 315 -12.90 5.37 -23.95
C LYS A 315 -12.77 5.03 -25.42
N GLN A 316 -11.61 4.48 -25.79
CA GLN A 316 -11.38 3.95 -27.13
C GLN A 316 -12.01 2.56 -27.27
N LEU A 317 -12.97 2.41 -28.19
CA LEU A 317 -13.58 1.11 -28.53
C LEU A 317 -12.88 0.43 -29.72
N SER A 318 -12.35 1.21 -30.65
CA SER A 318 -11.60 0.72 -31.82
C SER A 318 -10.49 1.72 -32.21
N VAL A 319 -9.72 1.43 -33.26
CA VAL A 319 -8.64 2.31 -33.74
C VAL A 319 -9.13 3.74 -34.02
N VAL A 320 -10.38 3.88 -34.48
CA VAL A 320 -11.00 5.16 -34.88
C VAL A 320 -12.17 5.58 -33.97
N ASN A 321 -12.79 4.66 -33.23
CA ASN A 321 -13.99 4.96 -32.44
C ASN A 321 -13.67 5.25 -30.99
N TRP A 322 -14.10 6.43 -30.54
CA TRP A 322 -14.07 6.85 -29.14
C TRP A 322 -15.49 7.16 -28.67
N VAL A 323 -15.77 6.83 -27.41
CA VAL A 323 -17.07 7.10 -26.78
C VAL A 323 -16.85 7.77 -25.44
N PHE A 324 -17.78 8.64 -25.05
CA PHE A 324 -17.86 9.14 -23.69
C PHE A 324 -18.39 8.02 -22.80
N GLN A 325 -17.73 7.79 -21.67
CA GLN A 325 -18.19 6.85 -20.66
C GLN A 325 -18.08 7.50 -19.27
N PHE A 326 -19.09 7.27 -18.44
CA PHE A 326 -18.95 7.42 -17.00
C PHE A 326 -19.22 6.11 -16.27
N LYS A 327 -18.64 5.95 -15.09
CA LYS A 327 -18.87 4.79 -14.23
C LYS A 327 -18.63 5.13 -12.77
N ASN A 328 -19.31 4.42 -11.89
CA ASN A 328 -18.97 4.41 -10.47
C ASN A 328 -17.64 3.69 -10.29
N ALA A 329 -16.77 4.30 -9.50
CA ALA A 329 -15.46 3.78 -9.16
C ALA A 329 -15.20 4.02 -7.67
N ASP A 330 -14.30 3.22 -7.12
CA ASP A 330 -13.77 3.45 -5.79
C ASP A 330 -12.29 3.79 -5.93
N LEU A 331 -11.95 5.04 -5.60
CA LEU A 331 -10.56 5.51 -5.59
C LEU A 331 -9.68 4.69 -4.63
N MET A 332 -10.27 4.07 -3.60
CA MET A 332 -9.56 3.23 -2.63
C MET A 332 -9.33 1.78 -3.11
N VAL A 333 -9.84 1.39 -4.28
CA VAL A 333 -9.69 0.01 -4.81
C VAL A 333 -9.06 -0.02 -6.21
N SER A 334 -8.97 1.11 -6.90
CA SER A 334 -8.45 1.20 -8.27
C SER A 334 -6.93 0.97 -8.36
N GLN A 335 -6.52 -0.05 -9.13
CA GLN A 335 -5.11 -0.46 -9.36
C GLN A 335 -4.31 0.49 -10.29
N SER A 336 -4.70 1.75 -10.40
CA SER A 336 -4.02 2.75 -11.24
C SER A 336 -3.12 3.61 -10.34
N ALA A 337 -2.02 4.18 -10.84
CA ALA A 337 -1.25 5.17 -10.09
C ALA A 337 -2.08 6.47 -10.02
N GLN A 338 -3.07 6.49 -9.14
CA GLN A 338 -4.05 7.57 -9.07
C GLN A 338 -3.44 8.76 -8.34
N ILE A 339 -3.58 9.94 -8.92
CA ILE A 339 -3.37 11.18 -8.20
C ILE A 339 -4.65 11.98 -8.34
N GLY A 340 -5.44 12.02 -7.27
CA GLY A 340 -6.52 12.98 -7.19
C GLY A 340 -5.94 14.38 -6.99
N VAL A 341 -5.92 15.19 -8.04
CA VAL A 341 -5.65 16.63 -7.94
C VAL A 341 -6.98 17.34 -7.77
N THR A 342 -7.20 17.96 -6.61
CA THR A 342 -8.43 18.73 -6.35
C THR A 342 -8.42 19.99 -7.20
N ILE A 343 -9.41 20.11 -8.10
CA ILE A 343 -9.54 21.27 -9.00
C ILE A 343 -10.69 22.23 -8.63
N ALA A 344 -11.57 21.81 -7.72
CA ALA A 344 -12.51 22.67 -7.02
C ALA A 344 -12.93 22.07 -5.67
N SER A 345 -13.05 22.94 -4.65
CA SER A 345 -13.66 22.62 -3.35
C SER A 345 -14.50 23.77 -2.85
N SER A 346 -15.69 23.45 -2.33
CA SER A 346 -16.64 24.33 -1.60
C SER A 346 -16.10 25.10 -0.37
N THR A 347 -14.79 25.07 -0.14
CA THR A 347 -14.11 25.84 0.91
C THR A 347 -13.76 27.26 0.43
N SER A 348 -13.83 27.52 -0.87
CA SER A 348 -13.75 28.86 -1.45
C SER A 348 -15.11 29.59 -1.33
N PRO A 349 -15.14 30.86 -0.88
CA PRO A 349 -16.38 31.65 -0.90
C PRO A 349 -16.81 31.87 -2.35
N GLY A 350 -17.86 31.16 -2.80
CA GLY A 350 -18.43 31.39 -4.14
C GLY A 350 -18.91 30.21 -4.99
N SER A 351 -19.18 29.02 -4.44
CA SER A 351 -20.22 28.06 -4.93
C SER A 351 -19.78 26.60 -4.73
N LEU A 352 -20.73 25.76 -4.27
CA LEU A 352 -20.92 24.33 -4.54
C LEU A 352 -21.98 23.84 -3.51
N THR A 353 -23.27 23.82 -3.89
CA THR A 353 -24.33 23.15 -3.11
C THR A 353 -24.46 21.69 -3.57
N THR A 354 -24.47 20.77 -2.60
CA THR A 354 -24.16 19.34 -2.71
C THR A 354 -24.95 18.54 -3.75
N GLN A 355 -26.22 18.87 -4.03
CA GLN A 355 -27.04 18.08 -4.96
C GLN A 355 -26.96 18.56 -6.43
N ASN A 356 -26.60 19.83 -6.67
CA ASN A 356 -26.70 20.45 -8.00
C ASN A 356 -25.39 20.34 -8.82
N THR A 357 -24.27 20.05 -8.16
CA THR A 357 -22.94 19.99 -8.80
C THR A 357 -22.75 18.78 -9.69
N MET A 358 -23.12 17.59 -9.24
CA MET A 358 -22.96 16.35 -10.02
C MET A 358 -23.71 16.42 -11.35
N ASP A 359 -24.97 16.88 -11.30
CA ASP A 359 -25.81 17.01 -12.49
C ASP A 359 -25.32 18.12 -13.43
N LYS A 360 -24.74 19.21 -12.89
CA LYS A 360 -24.11 20.26 -13.71
C LYS A 360 -22.84 19.75 -14.38
N VAL A 361 -21.94 19.11 -13.64
CA VAL A 361 -20.69 18.53 -14.18
C VAL A 361 -21.04 17.48 -15.23
N LYS A 362 -21.95 16.56 -14.93
CA LYS A 362 -22.38 15.53 -15.88
C LYS A 362 -22.93 16.14 -17.17
N ARG A 363 -23.83 17.13 -17.09
CA ARG A 363 -24.37 17.85 -18.25
C ARG A 363 -23.28 18.51 -19.09
N VAL A 364 -22.32 19.19 -18.44
CA VAL A 364 -21.21 19.86 -19.13
C VAL A 364 -20.31 18.84 -19.85
N LEU A 365 -20.01 17.71 -19.20
CA LEU A 365 -19.13 16.68 -19.76
C LEU A 365 -19.78 15.84 -20.86
N GLU A 366 -21.08 15.54 -20.74
CA GLU A 366 -21.86 14.80 -21.74
C GLU A 366 -22.01 15.57 -23.05
N ALA A 367 -22.01 16.90 -23.01
CA ALA A 367 -22.12 17.77 -24.18
C ALA A 367 -20.81 17.90 -24.99
N ILE A 368 -19.71 17.28 -24.54
CA ILE A 368 -18.40 17.38 -25.20
C ILE A 368 -18.28 16.28 -26.26
N PRO A 369 -18.11 16.65 -27.54
CA PRO A 369 -17.88 15.69 -28.61
C PRO A 369 -16.62 14.85 -28.36
N VAL A 370 -16.68 13.56 -28.69
CA VAL A 370 -15.54 12.63 -28.55
C VAL A 370 -14.93 12.33 -29.92
N ASP A 371 -14.66 13.39 -30.67
CA ASP A 371 -13.99 13.34 -31.98
C ASP A 371 -12.92 14.44 -32.11
N ALA A 372 -11.91 14.20 -32.95
CA ALA A 372 -10.77 15.12 -33.12
C ALA A 372 -11.05 16.30 -34.05
N ALA A 373 -12.09 16.22 -34.86
CA ALA A 373 -12.41 17.28 -35.81
C ALA A 373 -13.02 18.50 -35.10
N THR A 374 -13.69 18.27 -33.96
CA THR A 374 -14.46 19.30 -33.26
C THR A 374 -13.72 19.89 -32.05
N LEU A 375 -12.70 19.20 -31.52
CA LEU A 375 -11.85 19.68 -30.42
C LEU A 375 -10.58 20.35 -30.96
N GLY A 376 -10.71 21.61 -31.40
CA GLY A 376 -9.59 22.41 -31.88
C GLY A 376 -8.55 22.66 -30.78
N ASP A 377 -7.39 22.03 -30.88
CA ASP A 377 -6.22 22.36 -30.07
C ASP A 377 -5.00 22.45 -31.00
N GLU A 378 -4.42 23.64 -31.09
CA GLU A 378 -3.17 23.86 -31.80
C GLU A 378 -2.05 23.03 -31.14
N GLY A 379 -1.46 22.10 -31.90
CA GLY A 379 -0.25 21.36 -31.50
C GLY A 379 -0.42 19.88 -31.10
N LEU A 380 -1.60 19.26 -31.20
CA LEU A 380 -1.80 17.85 -30.78
C LEU A 380 -1.76 16.78 -31.91
N GLY A 381 -1.56 17.19 -33.17
CA GLY A 381 -1.50 16.27 -34.33
C GLY A 381 -2.86 15.65 -34.71
N PRO A 382 -2.95 14.92 -35.83
CA PRO A 382 -4.24 14.60 -36.50
C PRO A 382 -5.06 13.47 -35.86
N LYS A 383 -4.73 12.97 -34.67
CA LYS A 383 -5.36 11.77 -34.06
C LYS A 383 -5.89 12.05 -32.66
N PHE A 384 -7.20 11.84 -32.48
CA PHE A 384 -7.88 11.95 -31.18
C PHE A 384 -7.25 11.06 -30.09
N ARG A 385 -7.16 11.59 -28.87
CA ARG A 385 -6.68 10.88 -27.67
C ARG A 385 -7.49 11.32 -26.45
N CYS A 386 -7.50 10.50 -25.40
CA CYS A 386 -8.11 10.87 -24.11
C CYS A 386 -7.51 12.15 -23.50
N ARG A 387 -6.25 12.49 -23.82
CA ARG A 387 -5.64 13.78 -23.49
C ARG A 387 -6.34 14.97 -24.17
N CYS A 388 -6.70 14.84 -25.45
CA CYS A 388 -7.46 15.86 -26.20
C CYS A 388 -8.82 16.07 -25.53
N TRP A 389 -9.50 14.95 -25.21
CA TRP A 389 -10.76 14.99 -24.49
C TRP A 389 -10.63 15.54 -23.08
N PHE A 390 -9.50 15.41 -22.38
CA PHE A 390 -9.34 15.93 -21.01
C PHE A 390 -9.31 17.47 -20.95
N ARG A 391 -8.71 18.11 -21.97
CA ARG A 391 -8.51 19.56 -22.01
C ARG A 391 -9.81 20.34 -22.11
N GLU A 392 -10.75 19.85 -22.92
CA GLU A 392 -12.03 20.52 -23.16
C GLU A 392 -12.96 20.58 -21.93
N PRO A 393 -13.17 19.50 -21.15
CA PRO A 393 -13.78 19.50 -19.84
C PRO A 393 -13.27 20.60 -18.92
N ILE A 394 -11.95 20.75 -18.80
CA ILE A 394 -11.37 21.77 -17.92
C ILE A 394 -11.74 23.17 -18.42
N ARG A 395 -11.72 23.43 -19.73
CA ARG A 395 -12.16 24.71 -20.30
C ARG A 395 -13.63 24.99 -20.03
N ARG A 396 -14.51 24.02 -20.27
CA ARG A 396 -15.96 24.22 -20.09
C ARG A 396 -16.36 24.33 -18.63
N LEU A 397 -15.78 23.51 -17.76
CA LEU A 397 -15.97 23.64 -16.31
C LEU A 397 -15.48 25.00 -15.80
N HIS A 398 -14.42 25.56 -16.40
CA HIS A 398 -13.95 26.90 -16.09
C HIS A 398 -14.91 28.00 -16.56
N GLY A 399 -15.39 27.91 -17.81
CA GLY A 399 -16.36 28.87 -18.37
C GLY A 399 -17.70 28.89 -17.63
N GLU A 400 -18.13 27.74 -17.11
CA GLU A 400 -19.35 27.59 -16.29
C GLU A 400 -19.14 27.99 -14.81
N GLY A 401 -17.93 28.44 -14.44
CA GLY A 401 -17.59 28.84 -13.07
C GLY A 401 -17.57 27.69 -12.07
N ILE A 402 -17.46 26.44 -12.53
CA ILE A 402 -17.40 25.24 -11.67
C ILE A 402 -16.00 25.03 -11.11
N ILE A 403 -14.97 25.39 -11.88
CA ILE A 403 -13.55 25.39 -11.46
C ILE A 403 -12.91 26.71 -11.86
N ASN A 404 -11.87 27.16 -11.16
CA ASN A 404 -11.07 28.30 -11.63
C ASN A 404 -9.70 27.85 -12.13
N CYS A 405 -9.56 27.52 -13.42
CA CYS A 405 -8.28 27.05 -13.99
C CYS A 405 -7.48 28.20 -14.64
N THR A 406 -6.43 28.69 -13.97
CA THR A 406 -5.62 29.83 -14.44
C THR A 406 -4.69 29.49 -15.60
N SER A 407 -4.31 28.22 -15.78
CA SER A 407 -3.51 27.77 -16.93
C SER A 407 -3.61 26.27 -17.15
N LEU A 408 -4.32 25.86 -18.21
CA LEU A 408 -4.50 24.45 -18.56
C LEU A 408 -3.19 23.70 -18.86
N PRO A 409 -2.24 24.24 -19.64
CA PRO A 409 -0.96 23.55 -19.87
C PRO A 409 -0.13 23.35 -18.59
N LYS A 410 -0.18 24.30 -17.66
CA LYS A 410 0.57 24.20 -16.40
C LYS A 410 -0.07 23.21 -15.42
N LEU A 411 -1.41 23.19 -15.36
CA LEU A 411 -2.16 22.16 -14.63
C LEU A 411 -1.77 20.76 -15.14
N GLU A 412 -1.78 20.59 -16.46
CA GLU A 412 -1.48 19.31 -17.09
C GLU A 412 -0.06 18.80 -16.77
N ASN A 413 0.94 19.69 -16.86
CA ASN A 413 2.33 19.35 -16.50
C ASN A 413 2.47 19.01 -15.01
N GLU A 414 1.80 19.75 -14.13
CA GLU A 414 1.80 19.48 -12.69
C GLU A 414 1.21 18.10 -12.38
N VAL A 415 0.05 17.75 -12.97
CA VAL A 415 -0.55 16.41 -12.75
C VAL A 415 0.37 15.30 -13.27
N LEU A 416 1.04 15.51 -14.41
CA LEU A 416 2.00 14.56 -14.96
C LEU A 416 3.24 14.37 -14.06
N GLU A 417 3.86 15.45 -13.60
CA GLU A 417 5.03 15.39 -12.70
C GLU A 417 4.70 14.68 -11.39
N LEU A 418 3.55 15.00 -10.82
CA LEU A 418 3.04 14.32 -9.63
C LEU A 418 2.87 12.82 -9.91
N SER A 419 2.25 12.46 -11.05
CA SER A 419 1.97 11.05 -11.40
C SER A 419 3.24 10.22 -11.53
N GLN A 420 4.31 10.81 -12.07
CA GLN A 420 5.60 10.16 -12.22
C GLN A 420 6.28 9.94 -10.87
N LYS A 421 6.24 10.92 -9.95
CA LYS A 421 6.81 10.78 -8.59
C LYS A 421 6.17 9.62 -7.82
N ASN A 422 4.85 9.46 -7.90
CA ASN A 422 4.14 8.34 -7.27
C ASN A 422 4.44 6.99 -7.94
N PHE A 423 4.72 6.96 -9.24
CA PHE A 423 5.07 5.73 -9.96
C PHE A 423 6.41 5.11 -9.51
N HIS A 424 7.33 5.91 -8.98
CA HIS A 424 8.66 5.47 -8.54
C HIS A 424 8.74 4.96 -7.09
N GLY A 425 7.74 5.22 -6.25
CA GLY A 425 7.81 5.09 -4.78
C GLY A 425 7.23 3.84 -4.12
N TYR A 426 6.94 2.76 -4.85
CA TYR A 426 6.01 1.68 -4.45
C TYR A 426 4.55 2.19 -4.38
N PRO A 427 3.57 1.53 -5.02
CA PRO A 427 2.18 1.90 -4.89
C PRO A 427 1.65 1.35 -3.56
N THR A 428 2.15 1.87 -2.44
CA THR A 428 1.48 1.70 -1.15
C THR A 428 0.34 2.71 -1.10
N PHE A 429 -0.81 2.28 -0.61
CA PHE A 429 -1.99 3.14 -0.40
C PHE A 429 -1.73 4.38 0.48
N SER A 430 -0.57 4.45 1.14
CA SER A 430 -0.06 5.62 1.86
C SER A 430 0.42 6.78 0.96
N GLY A 431 0.39 6.60 -0.37
CA GLY A 431 0.90 7.57 -1.36
C GLY A 431 -0.14 8.37 -2.14
N PHE A 432 -1.43 8.33 -1.78
CA PHE A 432 -2.25 9.50 -2.09
C PHE A 432 -1.60 10.66 -1.34
N GLN A 433 -1.11 11.67 -2.06
CA GLN A 433 -0.91 13.00 -1.52
C GLN A 433 -1.99 13.84 -2.20
N HIS A 434 -3.09 14.14 -1.51
CA HIS A 434 -4.13 15.10 -1.87
C HIS A 434 -3.42 16.44 -2.04
N LYS A 435 -3.11 16.73 -3.29
CA LYS A 435 -2.46 17.97 -3.68
C LYS A 435 -3.52 18.83 -4.31
N PHE A 436 -3.76 19.97 -3.69
CA PHE A 436 -4.40 21.08 -4.37
C PHE A 436 -3.42 21.56 -5.43
N THR A 437 -3.85 21.59 -6.68
CA THR A 437 -3.06 22.24 -7.72
C THR A 437 -3.02 23.73 -7.45
N LYS A 438 -1.88 24.36 -7.70
CA LYS A 438 -1.76 25.82 -7.66
C LYS A 438 -2.40 26.51 -8.87
N TRP A 439 -2.85 25.74 -9.86
CA TRP A 439 -3.41 26.23 -11.13
C TRP A 439 -4.91 26.04 -11.24
N SER A 440 -5.56 25.42 -10.24
CA SER A 440 -7.02 25.48 -10.11
C SER A 440 -7.55 25.37 -8.68
N SER A 441 -8.63 26.10 -8.38
CA SER A 441 -9.26 26.20 -7.06
C SER A 441 -10.78 26.15 -7.12
#